data_AF-A0A948YIS4-F1
#
_entry.id   AF-A0A948YIS4-F1
#
_cell.length_a   1.000
_cell.length_b   1.000
_cell.length_c   1.000
_cell.angle_alpha   90.00
_cell.angle_beta   90.00
_cell.angle_gamma   90.00
#
_symmetry.space_group_name_H-M   'P 1'
#
loop_
_entity.id
_entity.type
_entity.pdbx_description
1 polymer ?
#
loop_
_entity_poly.entity_id
_entity_poly.type
_entity_poly.pdbx_seq_one_letter_code
_entity_poly.pdbx_strand_id
1 'polypeptide(L)'
;MNETNDVADATQPTREEMIAFLRGHFRYYTMNSWNKLTSYARNIKICNLGLTGEQESHAYDLIYVEDTFLEINERIREFDEENGYRYQACFNGRSSGYIVMLQGGKEPSGYQSYCSECGQRNYKKVLPVAETPEDKVRNYIRVKNWWVPDVYIEQEEVKRHGLTMERVLEIVREVKAEKTEYSEDAACGRCGAVARQNFATQHQRIYAQGTGMDEDADFEDEEEWEHYSLKKRYDLVKSFDKMVDDCIEIFRSLCDNYRVVEMEVPCTRTVKVLEPIAAEA
;
A
#
# COMPACT_ATOMS: atom_id res chain seq x y z
N MET A 1 -37.66 -31.88 -27.00
CA MET A 1 -36.18 -31.90 -27.00
C MET A 1 -35.71 -30.48 -26.82
N ASN A 2 -35.35 -30.14 -25.59
CA ASN A 2 -34.21 -29.32 -25.20
C ASN A 2 -34.30 -29.19 -23.69
N GLU A 3 -33.72 -30.19 -23.05
CA GLU A 3 -33.21 -30.13 -21.69
C GLU A 3 -32.17 -29.00 -21.66
N THR A 4 -32.44 -27.95 -20.88
CA THR A 4 -31.40 -27.01 -20.47
C THR A 4 -30.98 -27.41 -19.07
N ASN A 5 -29.77 -27.97 -19.04
CA ASN A 5 -28.95 -28.34 -17.89
C ASN A 5 -29.14 -27.41 -16.68
N ASP A 6 -29.78 -27.94 -15.64
CA ASP A 6 -29.50 -27.55 -14.25
C ASP A 6 -28.07 -28.00 -13.94
N VAL A 7 -27.12 -27.07 -14.04
CA VAL A 7 -25.78 -27.25 -13.50
C VAL A 7 -25.94 -27.24 -11.98
N ALA A 8 -25.68 -28.38 -11.36
CA ALA A 8 -25.68 -28.58 -9.92
C ALA A 8 -24.89 -27.47 -9.21
N ASP A 9 -25.57 -26.62 -8.45
CA ASP A 9 -24.94 -25.61 -7.62
C ASP A 9 -24.92 -26.09 -6.16
N ALA A 10 -23.76 -25.93 -5.52
CA ALA A 10 -23.42 -26.51 -4.23
C ALA A 10 -24.43 -26.13 -3.16
N THR A 11 -24.88 -27.10 -2.36
CA THR A 11 -25.69 -26.86 -1.17
C THR A 11 -25.05 -25.77 -0.33
N GLN A 12 -25.70 -24.61 -0.24
CA GLN A 12 -25.27 -23.51 0.61
C GLN A 12 -25.10 -24.03 2.04
N PRO A 13 -24.04 -23.63 2.76
CA PRO A 13 -23.79 -24.12 4.11
C PRO A 13 -24.92 -23.69 5.04
N THR A 14 -25.31 -24.56 5.96
CA THR A 14 -26.28 -24.19 7.00
C THR A 14 -25.68 -23.17 7.97
N ARG A 15 -26.53 -22.53 8.77
CA ARG A 15 -26.08 -21.59 9.81
C ARG A 15 -25.09 -22.27 10.77
N GLU A 16 -25.40 -23.48 11.20
CA GLU A 16 -24.60 -24.28 12.11
C GLU A 16 -23.24 -24.62 11.50
N GLU A 17 -23.19 -24.97 10.21
CA GLU A 17 -21.94 -25.23 9.49
C GLU A 17 -21.06 -23.98 9.40
N MET A 18 -21.66 -22.81 9.14
CA MET A 18 -20.93 -21.54 9.11
C MET A 18 -20.35 -21.18 10.48
N ILE A 19 -21.14 -21.34 11.55
CA ILE A 19 -20.68 -21.10 12.94
C ILE A 19 -19.57 -22.05 13.31
N ALA A 20 -19.74 -23.35 13.04
CA ALA A 20 -18.75 -24.37 13.34
C ALA A 20 -17.42 -24.09 12.61
N PHE A 21 -17.49 -23.68 11.34
CA PHE A 21 -16.32 -23.28 10.57
C PHE A 21 -15.61 -22.07 11.20
N LEU A 22 -16.34 -20.99 11.48
CA LEU A 22 -15.74 -19.75 12.00
C LEU A 22 -15.15 -19.93 13.41
N ARG A 23 -15.82 -20.66 14.30
CA ARG A 23 -15.33 -20.96 15.65
C ARG A 23 -14.15 -21.94 15.65
N GLY A 24 -14.17 -22.91 14.73
CA GLY A 24 -13.13 -23.94 14.62
C GLY A 24 -11.90 -23.52 13.82
N HIS A 25 -11.94 -22.37 13.13
CA HIS A 25 -10.84 -21.91 12.29
C HIS A 25 -9.58 -21.62 13.11
N PHE A 26 -8.40 -21.95 12.58
CA PHE A 26 -7.14 -21.66 13.23
C PHE A 26 -6.92 -20.14 13.41
N ARG A 27 -6.34 -19.74 14.54
CA ARG A 27 -6.13 -18.33 14.88
C ARG A 27 -4.71 -18.09 15.33
N TYR A 28 -4.20 -16.89 15.05
CA TYR A 28 -2.86 -16.48 15.46
C TYR A 28 -2.86 -15.03 15.96
N TYR A 29 -1.89 -14.68 16.79
CA TYR A 29 -1.75 -13.34 17.35
C TYR A 29 -1.44 -12.32 16.24
N THR A 30 -2.14 -11.18 16.25
CA THR A 30 -1.96 -10.15 15.22
C THR A 30 -0.73 -9.26 15.47
N MET A 31 -0.24 -9.17 16.71
CA MET A 31 1.06 -8.54 17.01
C MET A 31 1.95 -9.45 17.86
N ASN A 32 1.57 -9.69 19.12
CA ASN A 32 2.36 -10.48 20.08
C ASN A 32 1.43 -11.21 21.05
N SER A 33 1.86 -12.35 21.58
CA SER A 33 1.06 -13.14 22.50
C SER A 33 0.56 -12.41 23.75
N TRP A 34 1.26 -11.35 24.18
CA TRP A 34 0.87 -10.56 25.36
C TRP A 34 -0.32 -9.63 25.12
N ASN A 35 -0.64 -9.28 23.86
CA ASN A 35 -1.80 -8.43 23.57
C ASN A 35 -3.12 -9.20 23.58
N LYS A 36 -3.06 -10.54 23.57
CA LYS A 36 -4.22 -11.45 23.48
C LYS A 36 -5.20 -11.11 22.35
N LEU A 37 -4.70 -10.51 21.28
CA LEU A 37 -5.49 -10.19 20.09
C LEU A 37 -5.14 -11.18 19.00
N THR A 38 -6.10 -12.01 18.62
CA THR A 38 -5.96 -12.99 17.55
C THR A 38 -6.87 -12.69 16.38
N SER A 39 -6.49 -13.20 15.20
CA SER A 39 -7.32 -13.19 14.00
C SER A 39 -7.22 -14.52 13.28
N TYR A 40 -8.07 -14.72 12.27
CA TYR A 40 -8.01 -15.86 11.35
C TYR A 40 -6.62 -15.95 10.73
N ALA A 41 -6.05 -17.15 10.76
CA ALA A 41 -4.71 -17.39 10.31
C ALA A 41 -4.56 -18.79 9.71
N ARG A 42 -3.48 -18.97 8.95
CA ARG A 42 -3.04 -20.26 8.45
C ARG A 42 -1.57 -20.47 8.79
N ASN A 43 -1.24 -21.64 9.31
CA ASN A 43 0.13 -22.02 9.62
C ASN A 43 0.79 -22.60 8.35
N ILE A 44 1.70 -21.82 7.79
CA ILE A 44 2.38 -22.10 6.51
C ILE A 44 3.87 -22.40 6.71
N LYS A 45 4.27 -22.83 7.92
CA LYS A 45 5.63 -23.33 8.13
C LYS A 45 5.92 -24.45 7.14
N ILE A 46 7.13 -24.48 6.58
CA ILE A 46 7.56 -25.41 5.53
C ILE A 46 7.19 -26.87 5.89
N CYS A 47 7.44 -27.29 7.13
CA CYS A 47 7.11 -28.64 7.61
C CYS A 47 5.61 -28.99 7.64
N ASN A 48 4.72 -28.00 7.51
CA ASN A 48 3.26 -28.17 7.45
C ASN A 48 2.70 -28.07 6.02
N LEU A 49 3.56 -27.81 5.02
CA LEU A 49 3.14 -27.65 3.62
C LEU A 49 3.02 -28.97 2.87
N GLY A 50 3.14 -30.13 3.55
CA GLY A 50 3.01 -31.45 2.92
C GLY A 50 4.04 -31.71 1.81
N LEU A 51 5.22 -31.10 1.92
CA LEU A 51 6.33 -31.30 1.00
C LEU A 51 7.00 -32.65 1.24
N THR A 52 7.61 -33.22 0.21
CA THR A 52 8.56 -34.32 0.35
C THR A 52 9.84 -33.84 1.04
N GLY A 53 10.66 -34.75 1.58
CA GLY A 53 11.92 -34.35 2.23
C GLY A 53 12.90 -33.60 1.32
N GLU A 54 12.91 -33.92 0.02
CA GLU A 54 13.72 -33.20 -0.97
C GLU A 54 13.18 -31.78 -1.21
N GLN A 55 11.86 -31.65 -1.42
CA GLN A 55 11.20 -30.35 -1.56
C GLN A 55 11.35 -29.49 -0.30
N GLU A 56 11.27 -30.08 0.90
CA GLU A 56 11.44 -29.36 2.16
C GLU A 56 12.88 -28.81 2.29
N SER A 57 13.89 -29.61 1.95
CA SER A 57 15.28 -29.13 1.92
C SER A 57 15.44 -27.97 0.95
N HIS A 58 14.89 -28.11 -0.26
CA HIS A 58 14.97 -27.09 -1.30
C HIS A 58 14.18 -25.82 -0.93
N ALA A 59 13.04 -25.97 -0.26
CA ALA A 59 12.23 -24.85 0.23
C ALA A 59 13.01 -23.94 1.19
N TYR A 60 13.90 -24.51 2.03
CA TYR A 60 14.76 -23.72 2.90
C TYR A 60 15.78 -22.86 2.14
N ASP A 61 16.20 -23.26 0.94
CA ASP A 61 17.07 -22.44 0.10
C ASP A 61 16.26 -21.34 -0.61
N LEU A 62 15.06 -21.67 -1.12
CA LEU A 62 14.21 -20.75 -1.86
C LEU A 62 13.77 -19.53 -1.04
N ILE A 63 13.50 -19.69 0.27
CA ILE A 63 13.06 -18.56 1.11
C ILE A 63 14.11 -17.44 1.25
N TYR A 64 15.36 -17.68 0.85
CA TYR A 64 16.43 -16.67 0.82
C TYR A 64 16.60 -15.98 -0.54
N VAL A 65 15.85 -16.39 -1.56
CA VAL A 65 15.84 -15.76 -2.88
C VAL A 65 14.79 -14.65 -2.89
N GLU A 66 15.21 -13.43 -3.26
CA GLU A 66 14.36 -12.24 -3.25
C GLU A 66 13.09 -12.40 -4.10
N ASP A 67 13.22 -13.07 -5.24
CA ASP A 67 12.14 -13.24 -6.21
C ASP A 67 11.08 -14.27 -5.78
N THR A 68 11.38 -15.15 -4.82
CA THR A 68 10.49 -16.26 -4.40
C THR A 68 9.12 -15.76 -3.96
N PHE A 69 9.05 -14.58 -3.34
CA PHE A 69 7.82 -14.05 -2.80
C PHE A 69 7.11 -13.05 -3.72
N LEU A 70 7.59 -12.80 -4.95
CA LEU A 70 6.97 -11.81 -5.84
C LEU A 70 5.52 -12.20 -6.17
N GLU A 71 5.32 -13.39 -6.73
CA GLU A 71 3.99 -13.89 -7.11
C GLU A 71 3.09 -14.14 -5.88
N ILE A 72 3.68 -14.63 -4.78
CA ILE A 72 2.96 -14.83 -3.52
C ILE A 72 2.43 -13.49 -2.95
N ASN A 73 3.27 -12.45 -2.94
CA ASN A 73 2.86 -11.12 -2.47
C ASN A 73 1.86 -10.46 -3.43
N GLU A 74 1.91 -10.79 -4.71
CA GLU A 74 0.94 -10.32 -5.69
C GLU A 74 -0.44 -10.95 -5.43
N ARG A 75 -0.50 -12.25 -5.17
CA ARG A 75 -1.73 -12.95 -4.77
C ARG A 75 -2.32 -12.43 -3.46
N ILE A 76 -1.49 -12.12 -2.47
CA ILE A 76 -1.93 -11.44 -1.24
C ILE A 76 -2.51 -10.06 -1.56
N ARG A 77 -1.83 -9.28 -2.41
CA ARG A 77 -2.29 -7.94 -2.80
C ARG A 77 -3.63 -7.97 -3.55
N GLU A 78 -3.85 -8.96 -4.41
CA GLU A 78 -5.14 -9.16 -5.10
C GLU A 78 -6.28 -9.34 -4.08
N PHE A 79 -6.08 -10.20 -3.07
CA PHE A 79 -7.04 -10.39 -1.98
C PHE A 79 -7.30 -9.08 -1.21
N ASP A 80 -6.24 -8.32 -0.89
CA ASP A 80 -6.37 -7.03 -0.22
C ASP A 80 -7.18 -6.03 -1.06
N GLU A 81 -6.94 -5.98 -2.37
CA GLU A 81 -7.62 -5.10 -3.33
C GLU A 81 -9.10 -5.45 -3.50
N GLU A 82 -9.41 -6.75 -3.67
CA GLU A 82 -10.77 -7.28 -3.75
C GLU A 82 -11.60 -6.93 -2.50
N ASN A 83 -10.95 -6.89 -1.34
CA ASN A 83 -11.57 -6.52 -0.07
C ASN A 83 -11.51 -5.01 0.23
N GLY A 84 -11.10 -4.19 -0.74
CA GLY A 84 -10.98 -2.75 -0.58
C GLY A 84 -10.02 -2.32 0.53
N TYR A 85 -9.07 -3.20 0.88
CA TYR A 85 -8.13 -3.11 1.99
C TYR A 85 -8.79 -3.02 3.37
N ARG A 86 -10.10 -3.30 3.49
CA ARG A 86 -10.76 -3.43 4.79
C ARG A 86 -10.27 -4.70 5.52
N TYR A 87 -10.04 -5.74 4.74
CA TYR A 87 -9.38 -6.97 5.16
C TYR A 87 -8.11 -7.10 4.34
N GLN A 88 -7.00 -7.37 5.01
CA GLN A 88 -5.70 -7.51 4.40
C GLN A 88 -5.03 -8.76 4.94
N ALA A 89 -4.14 -9.40 4.18
CA ALA A 89 -3.37 -10.53 4.67
C ALA A 89 -1.88 -10.19 4.73
N CYS A 90 -1.17 -10.72 5.72
CA CYS A 90 0.28 -10.58 5.78
C CYS A 90 0.94 -11.77 6.45
N PHE A 91 2.22 -11.97 6.14
CA PHE A 91 3.08 -12.86 6.91
C PHE A 91 3.24 -12.36 8.35
N ASN A 92 3.23 -13.28 9.31
CA ASN A 92 3.38 -13.00 10.73
C ASN A 92 4.10 -14.14 11.47
N GLY A 93 4.53 -13.86 12.69
CA GLY A 93 5.27 -14.78 13.55
C GLY A 93 6.74 -14.93 13.19
N ARG A 94 7.45 -15.74 14.00
CA ARG A 94 8.86 -16.03 13.77
C ARG A 94 9.04 -16.75 12.43
N SER A 95 10.01 -16.28 11.64
CA SER A 95 10.30 -16.79 10.30
C SER A 95 9.12 -16.70 9.34
N SER A 96 8.16 -15.78 9.57
CA SER A 96 6.99 -15.62 8.70
C SER A 96 6.15 -16.89 8.51
N GLY A 97 6.12 -17.76 9.52
CA GLY A 97 5.47 -19.07 9.44
C GLY A 97 3.93 -19.07 9.44
N TYR A 98 3.30 -17.89 9.43
CA TYR A 98 1.85 -17.74 9.43
C TYR A 98 1.45 -16.66 8.44
N ILE A 99 0.33 -16.86 7.74
CA ILE A 99 -0.40 -15.77 7.09
C ILE A 99 -1.60 -15.45 7.98
N VAL A 100 -1.77 -14.18 8.31
CA VAL A 100 -2.81 -13.68 9.23
C VAL A 100 -3.64 -12.63 8.52
N MET A 101 -4.96 -12.71 8.64
CA MET A 101 -5.87 -11.69 8.15
C MET A 101 -5.99 -10.55 9.16
N LEU A 102 -5.79 -9.31 8.74
CA LEU A 102 -5.87 -8.10 9.54
C LEU A 102 -7.03 -7.22 9.09
N GLN A 103 -7.54 -6.40 10.00
CA GLN A 103 -8.46 -5.31 9.66
C GLN A 103 -7.68 -4.06 9.30
N GLY A 104 -8.20 -3.28 8.36
CA GLY A 104 -7.53 -2.07 7.91
C GLY A 104 -8.45 -1.16 7.12
N GLY A 105 -7.85 -0.36 6.26
CA GLY A 105 -8.59 0.46 5.33
C GLY A 105 -7.69 1.39 4.52
N LYS A 106 -8.34 2.35 3.88
CA LYS A 106 -7.69 3.47 3.19
C LYS A 106 -8.08 4.76 3.90
N GLU A 107 -7.11 5.63 4.06
CA GLU A 107 -7.36 6.98 4.57
C GLU A 107 -6.52 8.01 3.83
N PRO A 108 -6.93 9.29 3.82
CA PRO A 108 -6.13 10.36 3.25
C PRO A 108 -4.74 10.39 3.87
N SER A 109 -3.71 10.24 3.05
CA SER A 109 -2.33 10.22 3.53
C SER A 109 -1.80 11.60 3.94
N GLY A 110 -2.49 12.66 3.53
CA GLY A 110 -2.04 14.05 3.64
C GLY A 110 -0.99 14.46 2.60
N TYR A 111 -0.39 13.51 1.87
CA TYR A 111 0.53 13.85 0.78
C TYR A 111 -0.20 14.53 -0.37
N GLN A 112 0.40 15.60 -0.89
CA GLN A 112 -0.18 16.44 -1.94
C GLN A 112 0.63 16.42 -3.24
N SER A 113 1.92 16.07 -3.19
CA SER A 113 2.76 15.91 -4.37
C SER A 113 3.77 14.77 -4.20
N TYR A 114 4.37 14.34 -5.32
CA TYR A 114 5.42 13.34 -5.37
C TYR A 114 6.48 13.70 -6.42
N CYS A 115 7.71 13.22 -6.22
CA CYS A 115 8.78 13.35 -7.21
C CYS A 115 8.65 12.28 -8.29
N SER A 116 8.60 12.68 -9.56
CA SER A 116 8.53 11.75 -10.69
C SER A 116 9.82 10.94 -10.91
N GLU A 117 10.97 11.42 -10.43
CA GLU A 117 12.27 10.74 -10.57
C GLU A 117 12.54 9.68 -9.50
N CYS A 118 12.23 9.97 -8.23
CA CYS A 118 12.58 9.09 -7.11
C CYS A 118 11.39 8.62 -6.25
N GLY A 119 10.16 9.03 -6.60
CA GLY A 119 8.94 8.65 -5.89
C GLY A 119 8.73 9.32 -4.52
N GLN A 120 9.67 10.14 -4.04
CA GLN A 120 9.55 10.82 -2.74
C GLN A 120 8.28 11.68 -2.69
N ARG A 121 7.43 11.42 -1.69
CA ARG A 121 6.16 12.13 -1.45
C ARG A 121 6.36 13.35 -0.56
N ASN A 122 5.48 14.35 -0.67
CA ASN A 122 5.53 15.59 0.09
C ASN A 122 4.11 16.08 0.47
N TYR A 123 3.98 16.67 1.67
CA TYR A 123 2.72 17.17 2.23
C TYR A 123 2.23 18.49 1.61
N LYS A 124 3.08 19.20 0.85
CA LYS A 124 2.73 20.44 0.16
C LYS A 124 2.54 20.22 -1.33
N LYS A 125 1.71 21.05 -1.97
CA LYS A 125 1.62 21.11 -3.44
C LYS A 125 2.85 21.80 -4.03
N VAL A 126 3.14 21.52 -5.29
CA VAL A 126 3.95 22.39 -6.15
C VAL A 126 3.05 23.40 -6.86
N LEU A 127 3.61 24.57 -7.15
CA LEU A 127 2.88 25.63 -7.84
C LEU A 127 2.38 25.12 -9.21
N PRO A 128 1.11 25.42 -9.59
CA PRO A 128 0.63 25.14 -10.93
C PRO A 128 1.41 25.97 -11.96
N VAL A 129 1.42 25.50 -13.21
CA VAL A 129 2.01 26.25 -14.32
C VAL A 129 1.24 27.57 -14.48
N ALA A 130 1.96 28.69 -14.52
CA ALA A 130 1.37 30.02 -14.64
C ALA A 130 1.36 30.50 -16.10
N GLU A 131 0.20 30.42 -16.74
CA GLU A 131 0.03 30.82 -18.14
C GLU A 131 -0.46 32.27 -18.25
N THR A 132 -1.34 32.69 -17.34
CA THR A 132 -1.92 34.04 -17.34
C THR A 132 -1.25 34.97 -16.33
N PRO A 133 -1.40 36.30 -16.50
CA PRO A 133 -0.99 37.27 -15.47
C PRO A 133 -1.64 36.99 -14.10
N GLU A 134 -2.89 36.52 -14.07
CA GLU A 134 -3.55 36.12 -12.83
C GLU A 134 -2.87 34.92 -12.17
N ASP A 135 -2.48 33.90 -12.93
CA ASP A 135 -1.81 32.71 -12.39
C ASP A 135 -0.45 33.05 -11.78
N LYS A 136 0.29 33.97 -12.41
CA LYS A 136 1.56 34.46 -11.89
C LYS A 136 1.36 35.17 -10.55
N VAL A 137 0.35 36.04 -10.45
CA VAL A 137 0.01 36.73 -9.20
C VAL A 137 -0.48 35.75 -8.13
N ARG A 138 -1.32 34.76 -8.48
CA ARG A 138 -1.75 33.68 -7.57
C ARG A 138 -0.56 32.93 -6.99
N ASN A 139 0.36 32.49 -7.86
CA ASN A 139 1.54 31.74 -7.44
C ASN A 139 2.46 32.57 -6.55
N TYR A 140 2.64 33.85 -6.87
CA TYR A 140 3.41 34.78 -6.04
C TYR A 140 2.81 34.91 -4.63
N ILE A 141 1.49 35.09 -4.53
CA ILE A 141 0.78 35.22 -3.25
C ILE A 141 0.88 33.92 -2.42
N ARG A 142 0.71 32.75 -3.07
CA ARG A 142 0.81 31.43 -2.44
C ARG A 142 2.14 31.20 -1.71
N VAL A 143 3.24 31.74 -2.25
CA VAL A 143 4.58 31.59 -1.67
C VAL A 143 4.85 32.60 -0.55
N LYS A 144 4.50 33.87 -0.75
CA LYS A 144 4.90 34.95 0.17
C LYS A 144 4.03 35.06 1.42
N ASN A 145 2.79 34.61 1.37
CA ASN A 145 1.84 34.49 2.50
C ASN A 145 1.87 35.64 3.52
N TRP A 146 1.89 36.89 3.06
CA TRP A 146 1.73 38.06 3.93
C TRP A 146 0.30 38.18 4.48
N TRP A 147 0.23 38.45 5.77
CA TRP A 147 -1.03 38.54 6.51
C TRP A 147 -1.88 39.77 6.13
N VAL A 148 -1.29 40.80 5.54
CA VAL A 148 -1.97 42.05 5.14
C VAL A 148 -2.17 42.10 3.60
N PRO A 149 -3.42 42.12 3.10
CA PRO A 149 -3.71 42.15 1.66
C PRO A 149 -3.09 43.33 0.90
N ASP A 150 -3.08 44.52 1.50
CA ASP A 150 -2.61 45.75 0.82
C ASP A 150 -1.11 45.72 0.49
N VAL A 151 -0.33 44.90 1.20
CA VAL A 151 1.11 44.74 0.94
C VAL A 151 1.37 44.13 -0.43
N TYR A 152 0.45 43.31 -0.96
CA TYR A 152 0.61 42.70 -2.28
C TYR A 152 0.45 43.70 -3.42
N ILE A 153 -0.42 44.71 -3.27
CA ILE A 153 -0.69 45.71 -4.31
C ILE A 153 0.56 46.53 -4.60
N GLU A 154 1.35 46.83 -3.56
CA GLU A 154 2.53 47.66 -3.70
C GLU A 154 3.74 46.93 -4.30
N GLN A 155 3.69 45.60 -4.44
CA GLN A 155 4.82 44.83 -4.96
C GLN A 155 5.03 45.03 -6.44
N GLU A 156 6.30 45.19 -6.80
CA GLU A 156 6.70 45.34 -8.20
C GLU A 156 6.29 44.14 -9.05
N GLU A 157 6.40 42.92 -8.51
CA GLU A 157 6.01 41.69 -9.21
C GLU A 157 4.51 41.62 -9.51
N VAL A 158 3.67 42.15 -8.63
CA VAL A 158 2.21 42.23 -8.85
C VAL A 158 1.87 43.35 -9.82
N LYS A 159 2.50 44.53 -9.69
CA LYS A 159 2.30 45.68 -10.58
C LYS A 159 2.68 45.37 -12.04
N ARG A 160 3.76 44.61 -12.27
CA ARG A 160 4.24 44.20 -13.60
C ARG A 160 3.20 43.40 -14.40
N HIS A 161 2.24 42.77 -13.75
CA HIS A 161 1.21 41.95 -14.39
C HIS A 161 -0.06 42.74 -14.77
N GLY A 162 -0.15 44.03 -14.43
CA GLY A 162 -1.19 44.93 -14.95
C GLY A 162 -2.62 44.63 -14.49
N LEU A 163 -2.80 43.90 -13.39
CA LEU A 163 -4.12 43.61 -12.82
C LEU A 163 -4.69 44.82 -12.07
N THR A 164 -6.02 44.95 -12.05
CA THR A 164 -6.69 45.99 -11.25
C THR A 164 -6.55 45.69 -9.76
N MET A 165 -6.58 46.75 -8.95
CA MET A 165 -6.50 46.63 -7.49
C MET A 165 -7.61 45.74 -6.91
N GLU A 166 -8.84 45.89 -7.42
CA GLU A 166 -9.98 45.05 -6.99
C GLU A 166 -9.72 43.57 -7.27
N ARG A 167 -9.18 43.25 -8.45
CA ARG A 167 -8.91 41.86 -8.84
C ARG A 167 -7.80 41.22 -8.02
N VAL A 168 -6.73 41.97 -7.74
CA VAL A 168 -5.64 41.48 -6.87
C VAL A 168 -6.16 41.16 -5.47
N LEU A 169 -7.00 42.03 -4.90
CA LEU A 169 -7.61 41.79 -3.59
C LEU A 169 -8.55 40.60 -3.59
N GLU A 170 -9.29 40.36 -4.67
CA GLU A 170 -10.10 39.17 -4.85
C GLU A 170 -9.24 37.91 -4.88
N ILE A 171 -8.16 37.89 -5.66
CA ILE A 171 -7.20 36.78 -5.72
C ILE A 171 -6.59 36.51 -4.33
N VAL A 172 -6.23 37.54 -3.57
CA VAL A 172 -5.71 37.36 -2.21
C VAL A 172 -6.73 36.66 -1.30
N ARG A 173 -8.03 37.00 -1.43
CA ARG A 173 -9.10 36.35 -0.66
C ARG A 173 -9.30 34.90 -1.08
N GLU A 174 -9.33 34.63 -2.39
CA GLU A 174 -9.41 33.27 -2.97
C GLU A 174 -8.27 32.39 -2.41
N VAL A 175 -7.02 32.84 -2.57
CA VAL A 175 -5.83 32.08 -2.16
C VAL A 175 -5.78 31.86 -0.64
N LYS A 176 -6.16 32.87 0.17
CA LYS A 176 -6.21 32.70 1.63
C LYS A 176 -7.33 31.74 2.07
N ALA A 177 -8.44 31.68 1.33
CA ALA A 177 -9.54 30.75 1.60
C ALA A 177 -9.19 29.29 1.27
N GLU A 178 -8.31 29.04 0.28
CA GLU A 178 -7.87 27.69 -0.12
C GLU A 178 -7.17 26.91 1.02
N LYS A 179 -6.65 27.59 2.06
CA LYS A 179 -5.91 26.99 3.21
C LYS A 179 -4.86 25.95 2.80
N THR A 180 -4.35 26.01 1.57
CA THR A 180 -3.47 24.99 0.99
C THR A 180 -2.04 25.52 0.97
N GLU A 181 -1.09 24.73 1.46
CA GLU A 181 0.32 25.09 1.46
C GLU A 181 1.02 24.61 0.18
N TYR A 182 1.66 25.56 -0.50
CA TYR A 182 2.51 25.29 -1.66
C TYR A 182 3.99 25.35 -1.27
N SER A 183 4.82 24.55 -1.95
CA SER A 183 6.28 24.68 -1.95
C SER A 183 6.70 25.86 -2.83
N GLU A 184 7.82 26.51 -2.50
CA GLU A 184 8.36 27.61 -3.28
C GLU A 184 8.82 27.15 -4.67
N ASP A 185 9.34 25.92 -4.75
CA ASP A 185 9.78 25.28 -5.98
C ASP A 185 9.26 23.82 -6.08
N ALA A 186 9.58 23.20 -7.20
CA ALA A 186 9.31 21.78 -7.45
C ALA A 186 10.51 20.87 -7.14
N ALA A 187 11.50 21.36 -6.37
CA ALA A 187 12.68 20.58 -6.04
C ALA A 187 12.35 19.47 -5.05
N CYS A 188 12.93 18.30 -5.30
CA CYS A 188 12.80 17.16 -4.41
C CYS A 188 13.85 17.24 -3.30
N GLY A 189 13.41 17.22 -2.04
CA GLY A 189 14.32 17.22 -0.88
C GLY A 189 15.16 15.93 -0.73
N ARG A 190 14.87 14.87 -1.49
CA ARG A 190 15.65 13.62 -1.48
C ARG A 190 16.72 13.59 -2.57
N CYS A 191 16.35 13.83 -3.82
CA CYS A 191 17.27 13.70 -4.96
C CYS A 191 17.70 15.03 -5.59
N GLY A 192 17.13 16.17 -5.15
CA GLY A 192 17.42 17.50 -5.70
C GLY A 192 16.78 17.82 -7.04
N ALA A 193 16.21 16.83 -7.74
CA ALA A 193 15.58 17.05 -9.05
C ALA A 193 14.34 17.98 -8.95
N VAL A 194 14.20 18.91 -9.90
CA VAL A 194 13.04 19.80 -10.03
C VAL A 194 11.92 19.08 -10.80
N ALA A 195 11.40 18.02 -10.19
CA ALA A 195 10.54 17.04 -10.85
C ALA A 195 9.32 16.64 -10.01
N ARG A 196 8.98 17.42 -8.96
CA ARG A 196 7.77 17.17 -8.16
C ARG A 196 6.51 17.56 -8.93
N GLN A 197 5.48 16.72 -8.81
CA GLN A 197 4.17 16.89 -9.42
C GLN A 197 3.07 16.70 -8.37
N ASN A 198 1.97 17.44 -8.48
CA ASN A 198 0.82 17.29 -7.59
C ASN A 198 0.08 15.98 -7.89
N PHE A 199 -0.48 15.33 -6.86
CA PHE A 199 -1.42 14.25 -7.09
C PHE A 199 -2.71 14.79 -7.73
N ALA A 200 -3.21 14.10 -8.76
CA ALA A 200 -4.45 14.47 -9.45
C ALA A 200 -5.68 14.31 -8.54
N THR A 201 -5.68 13.28 -7.70
CA THR A 201 -6.70 13.00 -6.68
C THR A 201 -6.06 12.91 -5.30
N GLN A 202 -6.86 12.94 -4.24
CA GLN A 202 -6.34 12.84 -2.87
C GLN A 202 -5.63 11.50 -2.67
N HIS A 203 -4.31 11.54 -2.46
CA HIS A 203 -3.50 10.35 -2.25
C HIS A 203 -3.92 9.65 -0.95
N GLN A 204 -4.31 8.38 -1.08
CA GLN A 204 -4.69 7.51 0.04
C GLN A 204 -3.46 6.74 0.55
N ARG A 205 -3.39 6.52 1.87
CA ARG A 205 -2.51 5.50 2.46
C ARG A 205 -3.34 4.30 2.86
N ILE A 206 -2.80 3.12 2.63
CA ILE A 206 -3.33 1.86 3.16
C ILE A 206 -2.77 1.69 4.57
N TYR A 207 -3.62 1.28 5.50
CA TYR A 207 -3.21 0.92 6.85
C TYR A 207 -3.81 -0.41 7.24
N ALA A 208 -3.08 -1.17 8.07
CA ALA A 208 -3.56 -2.37 8.74
C ALA A 208 -3.42 -2.19 10.24
N GLN A 209 -4.33 -2.78 11.00
CA GLN A 209 -4.37 -2.73 12.46
C GLN A 209 -4.08 -4.11 13.03
N GLY A 210 -3.21 -4.16 14.04
CA GLY A 210 -2.96 -5.35 14.85
C GLY A 210 -4.06 -5.59 15.89
N THR A 211 -5.33 -5.51 15.49
CA THR A 211 -6.49 -5.75 16.35
C THR A 211 -6.91 -7.22 16.30
N GLY A 212 -7.69 -7.67 17.29
CA GLY A 212 -8.31 -8.99 17.25
C GLY A 212 -9.54 -8.97 16.35
N MET A 213 -9.87 -10.10 15.71
CA MET A 213 -11.04 -10.20 14.83
C MET A 213 -11.91 -11.40 15.21
N ASP A 214 -13.06 -11.16 15.85
CA ASP A 214 -14.03 -12.20 16.20
C ASP A 214 -13.49 -13.29 17.15
N GLU A 215 -12.50 -12.97 17.99
CA GLU A 215 -11.97 -13.94 18.98
C GLU A 215 -13.03 -14.32 20.02
N ASP A 216 -13.80 -13.34 20.48
CA ASP A 216 -14.86 -13.49 21.47
C ASP A 216 -16.27 -13.34 20.85
N ALA A 217 -16.39 -13.48 19.53
CA ALA A 217 -17.67 -13.31 18.85
C ALA A 217 -18.63 -14.45 19.19
N ASP A 218 -19.83 -14.10 19.66
CA ASP A 218 -20.89 -15.08 19.84
C ASP A 218 -21.72 -15.22 18.56
N PHE A 219 -21.22 -16.01 17.61
CA PHE A 219 -21.91 -16.26 16.35
C PHE A 219 -23.28 -16.94 16.51
N GLU A 220 -23.64 -17.44 17.69
CA GLU A 220 -24.99 -17.97 17.94
C GLU A 220 -26.02 -16.87 18.10
N ASP A 221 -25.63 -15.69 18.57
CA ASP A 221 -26.50 -14.52 18.73
C ASP A 221 -27.06 -14.08 17.38
N GLU A 222 -28.37 -14.25 17.18
CA GLU A 222 -29.04 -13.93 15.92
C GLU A 222 -29.28 -12.43 15.72
N GLU A 223 -29.23 -11.62 16.80
CA GLU A 223 -29.35 -10.16 16.72
C GLU A 223 -28.02 -9.55 16.26
N GLU A 224 -26.88 -10.08 16.73
CA GLU A 224 -25.55 -9.66 16.29
C GLU A 224 -25.17 -10.27 14.92
N TRP A 225 -25.45 -11.57 14.75
CA TRP A 225 -25.06 -12.36 13.59
C TRP A 225 -26.27 -12.87 12.81
N GLU A 226 -26.96 -11.90 12.19
CA GLU A 226 -27.95 -12.18 11.15
C GLU A 226 -27.34 -13.06 10.05
N HIS A 227 -28.17 -13.92 9.44
CA HIS A 227 -27.73 -14.89 8.43
C HIS A 227 -26.84 -14.26 7.34
N TYR A 228 -27.18 -13.06 6.86
CA TYR A 228 -26.39 -12.37 5.84
C TYR A 228 -24.98 -11.99 6.35
N SER A 229 -24.88 -11.38 7.53
CA SER A 229 -23.60 -10.97 8.12
C SER A 229 -22.71 -12.17 8.45
N LEU A 230 -23.31 -13.25 8.96
CA LEU A 230 -22.63 -14.50 9.22
C LEU A 230 -22.10 -15.13 7.93
N LYS A 231 -22.95 -15.24 6.90
CA LYS A 231 -22.55 -15.76 5.58
C LYS A 231 -21.43 -14.93 4.96
N LYS A 232 -21.52 -13.60 5.05
CA LYS A 232 -20.47 -12.70 4.58
C LYS A 232 -19.13 -12.93 5.29
N ARG A 233 -19.14 -13.17 6.61
CA ARG A 233 -17.92 -13.49 7.36
C ARG A 233 -17.37 -14.86 6.99
N TYR A 234 -18.24 -15.86 6.87
CA TYR A 234 -17.88 -17.18 6.39
C TYR A 234 -17.21 -17.13 5.01
N ASP A 235 -17.81 -16.41 4.06
CA ASP A 235 -17.28 -16.27 2.69
C ASP A 235 -15.94 -15.54 2.67
N LEU A 236 -15.78 -14.51 3.52
CA LEU A 236 -14.51 -13.81 3.68
C LEU A 236 -13.42 -14.78 4.15
N VAL A 237 -13.65 -15.53 5.24
CA VAL A 237 -12.64 -16.44 5.79
C VAL A 237 -12.35 -17.58 4.81
N LYS A 238 -13.35 -18.07 4.07
CA LYS A 238 -13.17 -19.02 2.95
C LYS A 238 -12.32 -18.46 1.82
N SER A 239 -12.55 -17.21 1.41
CA SER A 239 -11.76 -16.55 0.37
C SER A 239 -10.31 -16.31 0.83
N PHE A 240 -10.11 -16.02 2.11
CA PHE A 240 -8.79 -15.93 2.73
C PHE A 240 -8.08 -17.28 2.71
N ASP A 241 -8.75 -18.36 3.12
CA ASP A 241 -8.19 -19.71 3.05
C ASP A 241 -7.79 -20.10 1.63
N LYS A 242 -8.66 -19.81 0.65
CA LYS A 242 -8.37 -20.04 -0.76
C LYS A 242 -7.14 -19.26 -1.24
N MET A 243 -7.02 -17.98 -0.87
CA MET A 243 -5.86 -17.17 -1.21
C MET A 243 -4.57 -17.78 -0.63
N VAL A 244 -4.61 -18.27 0.62
CA VAL A 244 -3.46 -18.93 1.23
C VAL A 244 -3.15 -20.26 0.53
N ASP A 245 -4.16 -21.04 0.15
CA ASP A 245 -3.96 -22.26 -0.63
C ASP A 245 -3.29 -21.95 -1.98
N ASP A 246 -3.73 -20.91 -2.69
CA ASP A 246 -3.10 -20.47 -3.93
C ASP A 246 -1.63 -20.06 -3.71
N CYS A 247 -1.31 -19.39 -2.59
CA CYS A 247 0.07 -19.05 -2.21
C CYS A 247 0.93 -20.30 -1.95
N ILE A 248 0.36 -21.32 -1.30
CA ILE A 248 1.05 -22.60 -1.04
C ILE A 248 1.33 -23.32 -2.35
N GLU A 249 0.39 -23.33 -3.29
CA GLU A 249 0.57 -23.94 -4.62
C GLU A 249 1.63 -23.22 -5.46
N ILE A 250 1.66 -21.88 -5.43
CA ILE A 250 2.75 -21.10 -6.04
C ILE A 250 4.10 -21.52 -5.45
N PHE A 251 4.20 -21.59 -4.12
CA PHE A 251 5.45 -21.98 -3.46
C PHE A 251 5.86 -23.43 -3.76
N ARG A 252 4.91 -24.36 -3.81
CA ARG A 252 5.15 -25.76 -4.23
C ARG A 252 5.66 -25.84 -5.67
N SER A 253 5.04 -25.09 -6.59
CA SER A 253 5.50 -24.99 -7.97
C SER A 253 6.93 -24.46 -8.07
N LEU A 254 7.32 -23.49 -7.23
CA LEU A 254 8.71 -23.03 -7.16
C LEU A 254 9.67 -24.13 -6.68
N CYS A 255 9.27 -24.92 -5.68
CA CYS A 255 10.06 -26.05 -5.18
C CYS A 255 10.29 -27.13 -6.24
N ASP A 256 9.35 -27.32 -7.15
CA ASP A 256 9.41 -28.36 -8.19
C ASP A 256 10.14 -27.93 -9.46
N ASN A 257 10.02 -26.66 -9.83
CA ASN A 257 10.41 -26.20 -11.17
C ASN A 257 11.71 -25.37 -11.19
N TYR A 258 12.19 -24.92 -10.04
CA TYR A 258 13.36 -24.06 -9.94
C TYR A 258 14.46 -24.71 -9.10
N ARG A 259 15.66 -24.14 -9.16
CA ARG A 259 16.76 -24.48 -8.26
C ARG A 259 17.52 -23.22 -7.91
N VAL A 260 17.97 -23.10 -6.67
CA VAL A 260 18.80 -21.97 -6.25
C VAL A 260 20.21 -22.14 -6.82
N VAL A 261 20.70 -21.11 -7.51
CA VAL A 261 22.05 -21.06 -8.07
C VAL A 261 22.68 -19.73 -7.68
N GLU A 262 23.90 -19.78 -7.15
CA GLU A 262 24.68 -18.58 -6.89
C GLU A 262 25.26 -18.03 -8.20
N MET A 263 25.12 -16.72 -8.41
CA MET A 263 25.68 -16.02 -9.56
C MET A 263 26.45 -14.80 -9.09
N GLU A 264 27.74 -14.75 -9.44
CA GLU A 264 28.56 -13.55 -9.23
C GLU A 264 28.30 -12.55 -10.36
N VAL A 265 27.78 -11.37 -10.02
CA VAL A 265 27.56 -10.29 -10.98
C VAL A 265 28.76 -9.33 -10.91
N PRO A 266 29.61 -9.22 -11.96
CA PRO A 266 30.76 -8.34 -11.94
C PRO A 266 30.32 -6.87 -11.92
N CYS A 267 30.69 -6.14 -10.87
CA CYS A 267 30.38 -4.72 -10.73
C CYS A 267 31.47 -3.86 -11.39
N THR A 268 31.13 -3.23 -12.53
CA THR A 268 31.99 -2.20 -13.14
C THR A 268 31.86 -0.91 -12.32
N ARG A 269 32.90 -0.52 -11.58
CA ARG A 269 32.95 0.76 -10.87
C ARG A 269 34.10 1.63 -11.35
N THR A 270 33.83 2.91 -11.58
CA THR A 270 34.86 3.91 -11.86
C THR A 270 35.51 4.36 -10.57
N VAL A 271 36.84 4.24 -10.47
CA VAL A 271 37.63 4.71 -9.32
C VAL A 271 38.66 5.73 -9.78
N LYS A 272 38.88 6.77 -8.98
CA LYS A 272 40.01 7.69 -9.18
C LYS A 272 41.26 7.03 -8.62
N VAL A 273 42.30 6.91 -9.45
CA VAL A 273 43.61 6.38 -9.07
C VAL A 273 44.68 7.46 -9.23
N LEU A 274 45.74 7.38 -8.41
CA LEU A 274 46.91 8.24 -8.55
C LEU A 274 47.82 7.66 -9.64
N GLU A 275 48.15 8.48 -10.63
CA GLU A 275 49.15 8.15 -11.65
C GLU A 275 50.41 8.99 -11.39
N PRO A 276 51.63 8.39 -11.49
CA PRO A 276 52.86 9.15 -11.35
C PRO A 276 52.96 10.21 -12.45
N ILE A 277 53.33 11.43 -12.06
CA ILE A 277 53.58 12.51 -13.01
C ILE A 277 54.83 12.13 -13.80
N ALA A 278 54.69 11.93 -15.11
CA ALA A 278 55.82 11.74 -15.99
C ALA A 278 56.75 12.96 -15.87
N ALA A 279 58.00 12.74 -15.48
CA ALA A 279 59.00 13.80 -15.49
C ALA A 279 59.18 14.24 -16.95
N GLU A 280 58.81 15.48 -17.26
CA GLU A 280 59.18 16.12 -18.51
C GLU A 280 60.71 16.10 -18.60
N ALA A 281 61.22 15.42 -19.62
CA ALA A 281 62.65 15.30 -19.89
C ALA A 281 63.24 16.62 -20.41
#